data_AF-A0A510DSZ8-F1
#
_entry.id   AF-A0A510DSZ8-F1
#
_cell.length_a   1.000
_cell.length_b   1.000
_cell.length_c   1.000
_cell.angle_alpha   90.00
_cell.angle_beta   90.00
_cell.angle_gamma   90.00
#
_symmetry.space_group_name_H-M   'P 1'
#
loop_
_entity.id
_entity.type
_entity.pdbx_description
1 polymer ?
#
loop_
_entity_poly.entity_id
_entity_poly.type
_entity_poly.pdbx_seq_one_letter_code
_entity_poly.pdbx_strand_id
1 'polypeptide(L)'
;MTKGLSSLRLIGSVVLMTFFLVSLSSVSLVQGQGHEVISTHAQFHHPHIFPPHRGHGKRKDQTVNVYSSYSSEPAPMGLADYGIGPNGPYSRYASEVIGVVNASNVQVYASGNDCFSIQLNAVLTYNYQGQTYALWAQDVASINSNNLEFIDNVWNMSSPNAGVSVTGNGQVSSTGGISFYYYCDTNTPGSPTQFSYPLNLEMMMTLSSDSQGPEVCFWYNEGQGWVKYDTVQVSAPSAVPYFTIDGYNYTGSGNFYDLELDLVGPGGGSCAYVESAQVAFQLYYVNSTGTHEIGNAYNFGSDTGETSNNVVDQGYQNGYLYAELTAGQGYLGCIWN
;
A
#
# COMPACT_ATOMS: atom_id res chain seq x y z
N MET A 1 -9.18 40.48 20.00
CA MET A 1 -9.29 39.70 18.76
C MET A 1 -8.23 38.63 18.81
N THR A 2 -8.68 37.42 19.08
CA THR A 2 -7.92 36.27 19.56
C THR A 2 -7.10 35.62 18.45
N LYS A 3 -5.84 35.32 18.77
CA LYS A 3 -4.91 34.54 17.95
C LYS A 3 -5.35 33.07 17.95
N GLY A 4 -5.35 32.46 16.77
CA GLY A 4 -5.59 31.03 16.58
C GLY A 4 -4.43 30.20 17.13
N LEU A 5 -4.78 29.21 17.96
CA LEU A 5 -3.92 28.07 18.25
C LEU A 5 -4.27 26.95 17.28
N SER A 6 -3.32 26.58 16.44
CA SER A 6 -3.32 25.31 15.71
C SER A 6 -3.20 24.18 16.73
N SER A 7 -4.19 23.29 16.74
CA SER A 7 -4.15 22.08 17.55
C SER A 7 -3.23 21.06 16.87
N LEU A 8 -2.03 20.88 17.42
CA LEU A 8 -1.23 19.68 17.23
C LEU A 8 -2.02 18.52 17.87
N ARG A 9 -2.63 17.65 17.05
CA ARG A 9 -3.24 16.41 17.57
C ARG A 9 -2.12 15.40 17.75
N LEU A 10 -1.85 15.08 19.01
CA LEU A 10 -1.00 13.98 19.43
C LEU A 10 -1.66 12.68 18.96
N ILE A 11 -1.06 11.98 17.99
CA ILE A 11 -1.49 10.64 17.58
C ILE A 11 -1.09 9.70 18.71
N GLY A 12 -2.09 9.32 19.52
CA GLY A 12 -1.92 8.42 20.66
C GLY A 12 -2.34 7.01 20.29
N SER A 13 -1.37 6.08 20.35
CA SER A 13 -1.51 4.63 20.46
C SER A 13 -2.01 3.87 19.22
N VAL A 14 -1.11 3.64 18.28
CA VAL A 14 -1.01 2.31 17.66
C VAL A 14 -0.23 1.45 18.65
N VAL A 15 -0.80 0.33 19.09
CA VAL A 15 -0.18 -0.58 20.05
C VAL A 15 1.00 -1.26 19.35
N LEU A 16 2.22 -0.79 19.63
CA LEU A 16 3.46 -1.45 19.23
C LEU A 16 3.50 -2.85 19.87
N MET A 17 3.39 -3.90 19.07
CA MET A 17 3.47 -5.28 19.56
C MET A 17 4.89 -5.82 19.37
N THR A 18 5.62 -6.00 20.47
CA THR A 18 6.95 -6.61 20.47
C THR A 18 6.82 -8.11 20.73
N PHE A 19 7.15 -8.96 19.74
CA PHE A 19 7.32 -10.40 19.97
C PHE A 19 8.69 -10.66 20.62
N PHE A 20 8.72 -11.12 21.87
CA PHE A 20 9.94 -11.64 22.49
C PHE A 20 10.14 -13.11 22.12
N LEU A 21 11.11 -13.41 21.26
CA LEU A 21 11.68 -14.74 21.11
C LEU A 21 13.11 -14.73 21.66
N VAL A 22 13.33 -15.50 22.73
CA VAL A 22 14.64 -15.67 23.36
C VAL A 22 15.48 -16.59 22.48
N SER A 23 16.44 -16.03 21.73
CA SER A 23 17.52 -16.81 21.12
C SER A 23 18.78 -16.66 21.97
N LEU A 24 19.30 -17.79 22.46
CA LEU A 24 20.61 -17.89 23.09
C LEU A 24 21.64 -18.00 21.97
N SER A 25 22.36 -16.93 21.69
CA SER A 25 23.55 -16.97 20.83
C SER A 25 24.80 -16.63 21.64
N SER A 26 25.73 -17.59 21.66
CA SER A 26 27.05 -17.51 22.24
C SER A 26 27.93 -16.48 21.51
N VAL A 27 28.61 -15.65 22.31
CA VAL A 27 29.59 -14.65 21.86
C VAL A 27 30.87 -15.35 21.39
N SER A 28 31.33 -15.00 20.19
CA SER A 28 32.73 -15.20 19.79
C SER A 28 33.30 -13.89 19.26
N LEU A 29 34.30 -13.36 19.97
CA LEU A 29 35.14 -12.25 19.54
C LEU A 29 36.01 -12.67 18.36
N VAL A 30 36.03 -11.87 17.30
CA VAL A 30 37.15 -11.83 16.36
C VAL A 30 37.57 -10.37 16.13
N GLN A 31 38.84 -10.12 16.43
CA GLN A 31 39.57 -8.88 16.25
C GLN A 31 39.83 -8.63 14.76
N GLY A 32 39.62 -7.39 14.32
CA GLY A 32 39.59 -7.03 12.90
C GLY A 32 40.94 -6.85 12.21
N GLN A 33 40.86 -6.62 10.89
CA GLN A 33 41.81 -5.86 10.10
C GLN A 33 41.06 -5.19 8.95
N GLY A 34 41.36 -3.90 8.73
CA GLY A 34 40.59 -3.00 7.89
C GLY A 34 40.67 -3.32 6.41
N HIS A 35 39.56 -3.05 5.71
CA HIS A 35 39.50 -2.94 4.27
C HIS A 35 38.55 -1.80 3.90
N GLU A 36 38.94 -1.06 2.88
CA GLU A 36 38.33 0.17 2.37
C GLU A 36 36.82 0.03 2.13
N VAL A 37 36.07 1.04 2.57
CA VAL A 37 34.62 1.15 2.32
C VAL A 37 34.44 1.54 0.85
N ILE A 38 34.29 0.55 -0.01
CA ILE A 38 33.64 0.74 -1.32
C ILE A 38 32.14 0.74 -1.04
N SER A 39 31.57 1.93 -0.98
CA SER A 39 30.12 2.16 -1.03
C SER A 39 29.60 1.64 -2.38
N THR A 40 29.24 0.37 -2.43
CA THR A 40 28.42 -0.18 -3.51
C THR A 40 26.97 0.10 -3.12
N HIS A 41 26.43 1.23 -3.58
CA HIS A 41 24.98 1.38 -3.63
C HIS A 41 24.48 0.26 -4.56
N ALA A 42 23.89 -0.78 -3.99
CA ALA A 42 23.14 -1.76 -4.76
C ALA A 42 22.01 -1.00 -5.45
N GLN A 43 22.21 -0.60 -6.71
CA GLN A 43 21.15 0.01 -7.49
C GLN A 43 20.06 -1.04 -7.68
N PHE A 44 18.87 -0.73 -7.17
CA PHE A 44 17.67 -1.47 -7.49
C PHE A 44 17.44 -1.39 -9.00
N HIS A 45 17.67 -2.50 -9.71
CA HIS A 45 17.39 -2.62 -11.16
C HIS A 45 15.91 -2.94 -11.44
N HIS A 46 15.00 -2.55 -10.55
CA HIS A 46 13.57 -2.74 -10.74
C HIS A 46 12.97 -1.45 -11.29
N PRO A 47 12.05 -1.54 -12.28
CA PRO A 47 11.39 -0.35 -12.75
C PRO A 47 10.50 0.18 -11.62
N HIS A 48 10.63 1.46 -11.23
CA HIS A 48 9.80 2.13 -10.20
C HIS A 48 8.36 2.38 -10.67
N ILE A 49 7.78 1.36 -11.29
CA ILE A 49 6.47 1.35 -11.90
C ILE A 49 5.68 0.20 -11.30
N PHE A 50 4.57 0.53 -10.67
CA PHE A 50 3.61 -0.41 -10.12
C PHE A 50 2.29 -0.15 -10.87
N PRO A 51 2.07 -0.78 -12.03
CA PRO A 51 0.97 -0.44 -12.91
C PRO A 51 -0.34 -1.02 -12.38
N PRO A 52 -1.48 -0.35 -12.62
CA PRO A 52 -2.77 -0.90 -12.28
C PRO A 52 -3.06 -2.15 -13.11
N HIS A 53 -3.79 -3.10 -12.53
CA HIS A 53 -4.45 -4.16 -13.26
C HIS A 53 -5.36 -3.54 -14.34
N ARG A 54 -5.49 -4.23 -15.48
CA ARG A 54 -6.34 -3.75 -16.56
C ARG A 54 -7.81 -3.80 -16.11
N GLY A 55 -8.39 -2.63 -15.86
CA GLY A 55 -9.78 -2.51 -15.43
C GLY A 55 -10.77 -3.24 -16.34
N HIS A 56 -11.87 -3.68 -15.74
CA HIS A 56 -12.96 -4.36 -16.44
C HIS A 56 -13.74 -3.33 -17.26
N GLY A 57 -13.52 -3.31 -18.58
CA GLY A 57 -14.09 -2.30 -19.48
C GLY A 57 -15.52 -1.84 -19.12
N LYS A 58 -15.68 -0.52 -18.91
CA LYS A 58 -16.93 0.25 -18.71
C LYS A 58 -18.11 -0.50 -18.07
N ARG A 59 -17.99 -0.88 -16.79
CA ARG A 59 -19.11 -1.29 -15.94
C ARG A 59 -19.46 -0.20 -14.92
N LYS A 60 -19.87 0.98 -15.40
CA LYS A 60 -20.46 1.99 -14.50
C LYS A 60 -21.80 1.49 -13.99
N ASP A 61 -22.11 1.75 -12.73
CA ASP A 61 -23.41 1.50 -12.09
C ASP A 61 -23.78 0.01 -11.93
N GLN A 62 -22.80 -0.83 -11.56
CA GLN A 62 -23.00 -2.23 -11.19
C GLN A 62 -22.31 -2.54 -9.88
N THR A 63 -23.01 -3.27 -8.99
CA THR A 63 -22.40 -3.86 -7.80
C THR A 63 -21.13 -4.60 -8.19
N VAL A 64 -20.08 -4.30 -7.45
CA VAL A 64 -18.74 -4.82 -7.67
C VAL A 64 -18.74 -6.35 -7.51
N ASN A 65 -18.14 -7.04 -8.49
CA ASN A 65 -17.78 -8.45 -8.37
C ASN A 65 -16.31 -8.56 -7.96
N VAL A 66 -16.06 -8.90 -6.69
CA VAL A 66 -14.70 -9.06 -6.14
C VAL A 66 -13.84 -10.08 -6.90
N TYR A 67 -14.46 -11.06 -7.57
CA TYR A 67 -13.75 -12.09 -8.34
C TYR A 67 -13.57 -11.75 -9.82
N SER A 68 -13.78 -10.50 -10.22
CA SER A 68 -13.70 -10.12 -11.65
C SER A 68 -12.28 -9.96 -12.18
N SER A 69 -11.32 -9.54 -11.34
CA SER A 69 -9.88 -9.52 -11.69
C SER A 69 -9.22 -10.87 -11.44
N TYR A 70 -9.44 -11.43 -10.26
CA TYR A 70 -8.80 -12.66 -9.83
C TYR A 70 -9.84 -13.63 -9.25
N SER A 71 -9.77 -14.90 -9.66
CA SER A 71 -10.59 -15.98 -9.10
C SER A 71 -9.74 -17.11 -8.49
N SER A 72 -8.43 -17.00 -8.61
CA SER A 72 -7.41 -17.88 -8.06
C SER A 72 -6.06 -17.16 -8.07
N GLU A 73 -5.09 -17.65 -7.31
CA GLU A 73 -3.69 -17.26 -7.47
C GLU A 73 -3.17 -17.56 -8.91
N PRO A 74 -2.16 -16.82 -9.40
CA PRO A 74 -1.52 -15.66 -8.76
C PRO A 74 -2.47 -14.46 -8.68
N ALA A 75 -2.51 -13.81 -7.51
CA ALA A 75 -3.34 -12.64 -7.22
C ALA A 75 -2.59 -11.71 -6.25
N PRO A 76 -2.98 -10.45 -6.06
CA PRO A 76 -2.42 -9.60 -5.02
C PRO A 76 -2.83 -10.13 -3.64
N MET A 77 -2.03 -10.99 -3.01
CA MET A 77 -2.43 -11.64 -1.76
C MET A 77 -2.20 -10.72 -0.56
N GLY A 78 -3.22 -10.57 0.29
CA GLY A 78 -3.21 -9.62 1.40
C GLY A 78 -4.63 -9.20 1.80
N LEU A 79 -4.78 -7.99 2.37
CA LEU A 79 -6.07 -7.50 2.83
C LEU A 79 -6.71 -6.52 1.84
N ALA A 80 -7.98 -6.72 1.51
CA ALA A 80 -8.74 -5.74 0.74
C ALA A 80 -10.17 -5.52 1.26
N ASP A 81 -10.61 -4.26 1.26
CA ASP A 81 -12.01 -3.86 1.44
C ASP A 81 -12.57 -3.28 0.14
N TYR A 82 -13.41 -4.07 -0.54
CA TYR A 82 -14.08 -3.69 -1.80
C TYR A 82 -15.41 -2.94 -1.61
N GLY A 83 -15.78 -2.61 -0.36
CA GLY A 83 -17.11 -2.07 -0.07
C GLY A 83 -18.22 -3.13 -0.19
N ILE A 84 -17.90 -4.41 -0.02
CA ILE A 84 -18.87 -5.52 -0.09
C ILE A 84 -18.95 -6.19 1.28
N GLY A 85 -20.12 -6.09 1.92
CA GLY A 85 -20.38 -6.70 3.22
C GLY A 85 -21.54 -7.70 3.23
N PRO A 86 -21.90 -8.25 4.40
CA PRO A 86 -22.89 -9.33 4.52
C PRO A 86 -24.32 -8.83 4.22
N ASN A 87 -24.54 -7.52 4.33
CA ASN A 87 -25.81 -6.86 4.01
C ASN A 87 -25.84 -6.27 2.58
N GLY A 88 -24.85 -6.60 1.74
CA GLY A 88 -24.70 -6.06 0.39
C GLY A 88 -23.61 -4.99 0.29
N PRO A 89 -23.54 -4.30 -0.86
CA PRO A 89 -22.56 -3.24 -1.09
C PRO A 89 -22.74 -2.06 -0.13
N TYR A 90 -21.64 -1.37 0.17
CA TYR A 90 -21.58 -0.15 0.94
C TYR A 90 -20.53 0.80 0.34
N SER A 91 -20.57 2.05 0.77
CA SER A 91 -19.51 3.02 0.46
C SER A 91 -18.97 3.63 1.75
N ARG A 92 -17.67 3.92 1.78
CA ARG A 92 -17.00 4.65 2.85
C ARG A 92 -16.07 5.72 2.28
N TYR A 93 -15.90 6.75 3.09
CA TYR A 93 -14.97 7.84 2.82
C TYR A 93 -14.02 7.98 4.01
N ALA A 94 -12.73 8.09 3.71
CA ALA A 94 -11.68 8.27 4.70
C ALA A 94 -10.79 9.46 4.32
N SER A 95 -10.18 10.08 5.31
CA SER A 95 -9.15 11.11 5.14
C SER A 95 -7.74 10.54 5.25
N GLU A 96 -7.60 9.33 5.77
CA GLU A 96 -6.33 8.66 5.99
C GLU A 96 -6.55 7.14 6.00
N VAL A 97 -5.55 6.41 5.52
CA VAL A 97 -5.52 4.94 5.50
C VAL A 97 -4.16 4.48 6.01
N ILE A 98 -4.15 3.37 6.76
CA ILE A 98 -2.96 2.87 7.46
C ILE A 98 -2.86 1.36 7.24
N GLY A 99 -1.71 0.90 6.75
CA GLY A 99 -1.33 -0.50 6.72
C GLY A 99 -0.30 -0.79 7.80
N VAL A 100 -0.51 -1.86 8.56
CA VAL A 100 0.46 -2.33 9.57
C VAL A 100 0.91 -3.74 9.21
N VAL A 101 2.22 -3.93 9.25
CA VAL A 101 2.91 -5.16 8.84
C VAL A 101 3.83 -5.61 9.95
N ASN A 102 3.67 -6.86 10.38
CA ASN A 102 4.62 -7.52 11.27
C ASN A 102 5.08 -8.81 10.61
N ALA A 103 6.33 -8.88 10.17
CA ALA A 103 6.89 -10.04 9.51
C ALA A 103 8.03 -10.63 10.35
N SER A 104 8.00 -11.94 10.60
CA SER A 104 9.13 -12.66 11.21
C SER A 104 10.01 -13.35 10.17
N ASN A 105 9.45 -13.62 8.98
CA ASN A 105 10.19 -14.03 7.80
C ASN A 105 9.36 -13.77 6.53
N VAL A 106 10.05 -13.50 5.42
CA VAL A 106 9.52 -13.60 4.06
C VAL A 106 10.66 -14.08 3.17
N GLN A 107 10.42 -15.12 2.40
CA GLN A 107 11.30 -15.60 1.34
C GLN A 107 10.47 -15.79 0.09
N VAL A 108 10.93 -15.16 -0.99
CA VAL A 108 10.27 -15.19 -2.29
C VAL A 108 11.27 -15.53 -3.36
N TYR A 109 10.77 -16.06 -4.46
CA TYR A 109 11.47 -16.15 -5.72
C TYR A 109 10.73 -15.31 -6.77
N ALA A 110 11.38 -14.31 -7.36
CA ALA A 110 10.82 -13.52 -8.45
C ALA A 110 11.84 -13.43 -9.60
N SER A 111 11.67 -14.27 -10.64
CA SER A 111 12.48 -14.25 -11.88
C SER A 111 14.01 -14.15 -11.67
N GLY A 112 14.53 -14.82 -10.63
CA GLY A 112 15.96 -14.88 -10.33
C GLY A 112 16.46 -13.91 -9.24
N ASN A 113 15.58 -13.13 -8.61
CA ASN A 113 15.92 -12.29 -7.45
C ASN A 113 14.94 -12.52 -6.28
N ASP A 114 15.45 -12.33 -5.06
CA ASP A 114 14.68 -12.42 -3.80
C ASP A 114 14.02 -11.07 -3.50
N CYS A 115 13.21 -10.59 -4.45
CA CYS A 115 12.57 -9.27 -4.39
C CYS A 115 11.05 -9.41 -4.33
N PHE A 116 10.42 -8.62 -3.47
CA PHE A 116 8.97 -8.45 -3.37
C PHE A 116 8.65 -7.01 -2.98
N SER A 117 7.37 -6.67 -2.98
CA SER A 117 6.89 -5.43 -2.41
C SER A 117 5.72 -5.67 -1.47
N ILE A 118 5.57 -4.77 -0.50
CA ILE A 118 4.34 -4.60 0.26
C ILE A 118 3.73 -3.27 -0.17
N GLN A 119 2.47 -3.30 -0.61
CA GLN A 119 1.81 -2.15 -1.22
C GLN A 119 0.56 -1.78 -0.43
N LEU A 120 0.48 -0.54 0.07
CA LEU A 120 -0.75 0.05 0.59
C LEU A 120 -1.39 0.85 -0.54
N ASN A 121 -2.54 0.39 -1.01
CA ASN A 121 -3.21 0.89 -2.20
C ASN A 121 -4.55 1.51 -1.81
N ALA A 122 -4.84 2.71 -2.31
CA ALA A 122 -6.13 3.37 -2.05
C ALA A 122 -6.56 4.29 -3.20
N VAL A 123 -7.88 4.38 -3.42
CA VAL A 123 -8.44 5.26 -4.44
C VAL A 123 -8.84 6.61 -3.85
N LEU A 124 -8.10 7.65 -4.20
CA LEU A 124 -8.42 9.05 -3.93
C LEU A 124 -9.47 9.53 -4.94
N THR A 125 -10.58 10.06 -4.47
CA THR A 125 -11.60 10.70 -5.30
C THR A 125 -11.81 12.16 -4.95
N TYR A 126 -12.14 12.96 -5.96
CA TYR A 126 -12.52 14.36 -5.77
C TYR A 126 -13.43 14.82 -6.90
N ASN A 127 -14.24 15.83 -6.63
CA ASN A 127 -15.10 16.46 -7.63
C ASN A 127 -14.50 17.80 -8.07
N TYR A 128 -14.37 18.00 -9.38
CA TYR A 128 -13.86 19.24 -9.95
C TYR A 128 -14.57 19.56 -11.27
N GLN A 129 -15.06 20.80 -11.42
CA GLN A 129 -15.78 21.27 -12.62
C GLN A 129 -16.95 20.35 -13.05
N GLY A 130 -17.67 19.78 -12.08
CA GLY A 130 -18.82 18.91 -12.33
C GLY A 130 -18.46 17.48 -12.79
N GLN A 131 -17.19 17.09 -12.71
CA GLN A 131 -16.73 15.73 -12.97
C GLN A 131 -16.16 15.11 -11.69
N THR A 132 -16.32 13.80 -11.56
CA THR A 132 -15.67 12.99 -10.52
C THR A 132 -14.38 12.41 -11.09
N TYR A 133 -13.29 12.64 -10.37
CA TYR A 133 -11.98 12.10 -10.67
C TYR A 133 -11.63 11.01 -9.66
N ALA A 134 -10.88 10.02 -10.11
CA ALA A 134 -10.33 8.95 -9.30
C ALA A 134 -8.84 8.80 -9.62
N LEU A 135 -8.00 8.93 -8.59
CA LEU A 135 -6.58 8.65 -8.65
C LEU A 135 -6.30 7.45 -7.74
N TRP A 136 -5.47 6.53 -8.22
CA TRP A 136 -5.01 5.39 -7.43
C TRP A 136 -3.63 5.70 -6.90
N ALA A 137 -3.53 5.78 -5.58
CA ALA A 137 -2.31 6.08 -4.85
C ALA A 137 -1.79 4.81 -4.20
N GLN A 138 -0.48 4.59 -4.34
CA GLN A 138 0.23 3.43 -3.80
C GLN A 138 1.38 3.93 -2.95
N ASP A 139 1.43 3.51 -1.70
CA ASP A 139 2.64 3.58 -0.88
C ASP A 139 3.29 2.19 -0.96
N VAL A 140 4.56 2.10 -1.33
CA VAL A 140 5.20 0.82 -1.63
C VAL A 140 6.49 0.67 -0.84
N ALA A 141 6.55 -0.36 0.00
CA ALA A 141 7.79 -0.87 0.57
C ALA A 141 8.40 -1.90 -0.40
N SER A 142 9.40 -1.47 -1.16
CA SER A 142 10.18 -2.32 -2.07
C SER A 142 11.31 -3.01 -1.30
N ILE A 143 11.33 -4.34 -1.34
CA ILE A 143 12.25 -5.17 -0.56
C ILE A 143 13.06 -6.04 -1.50
N ASN A 144 14.39 -5.94 -1.39
CA ASN A 144 15.34 -6.80 -2.07
C ASN A 144 16.31 -7.40 -1.05
N SER A 145 16.17 -8.71 -0.80
CA SER A 145 16.84 -9.37 0.32
C SER A 145 16.51 -8.66 1.65
N ASN A 146 17.45 -7.91 2.21
CA ASN A 146 17.31 -7.14 3.45
C ASN A 146 17.41 -5.62 3.22
N ASN A 147 17.40 -5.16 1.97
CA ASN A 147 17.28 -3.76 1.61
C ASN A 147 15.81 -3.39 1.54
N LEU A 148 15.43 -2.30 2.20
CA LEU A 148 14.10 -1.69 2.17
C LEU A 148 14.20 -0.29 1.59
N GLU A 149 13.35 0.04 0.63
CA GLU A 149 13.16 1.39 0.09
C GLU A 149 11.66 1.69 -0.06
N PHE A 150 11.29 2.97 0.03
CA PHE A 150 9.92 3.43 -0.14
C PHE A 150 9.73 4.15 -1.47
N ILE A 151 8.65 3.80 -2.15
CA ILE A 151 8.28 4.33 -3.46
C ILE A 151 6.79 4.67 -3.41
N ASP A 152 6.41 5.84 -3.92
CA ASP A 152 5.01 6.10 -4.23
C ASP A 152 4.75 6.01 -5.73
N ASN A 153 3.52 5.63 -6.09
CA ASN A 153 3.01 5.70 -7.45
C ASN A 153 1.60 6.30 -7.42
N VAL A 154 1.31 7.20 -8.36
CA VAL A 154 -0.04 7.76 -8.56
C VAL A 154 -0.48 7.61 -10.00
N TRP A 155 -1.60 6.92 -10.19
CA TRP A 155 -2.24 6.66 -11.48
C TRP A 155 -3.60 7.31 -11.58
N ASN A 156 -4.07 7.55 -12.80
CA ASN A 156 -5.39 8.13 -13.04
C ASN A 156 -6.39 7.06 -13.47
N MET A 157 -7.33 6.73 -12.58
CA MET A 157 -8.41 5.77 -12.80
C MET A 157 -9.73 6.43 -13.24
N SER A 158 -9.72 7.74 -13.53
CA SER A 158 -10.93 8.49 -13.90
C SER A 158 -11.52 8.07 -15.24
N SER A 159 -10.72 7.52 -16.16
CA SER A 159 -11.17 6.95 -17.43
C SER A 159 -10.11 6.02 -18.02
N PRO A 160 -10.44 5.14 -18.97
CA PRO A 160 -9.47 4.25 -19.58
C PRO A 160 -8.34 5.04 -20.26
N ASN A 161 -7.08 4.68 -19.96
CA ASN A 161 -5.87 5.35 -20.44
C ASN A 161 -5.73 6.82 -20.01
N ALA A 162 -6.42 7.25 -18.95
CA ALA A 162 -6.21 8.59 -18.41
C ALA A 162 -4.78 8.71 -17.86
N GLY A 163 -4.12 9.82 -18.19
CA GLY A 163 -2.82 10.18 -17.63
C GLY A 163 -2.98 11.01 -16.36
N VAL A 164 -1.99 10.94 -15.47
CA VAL A 164 -1.91 11.85 -14.31
C VAL A 164 -1.22 13.17 -14.69
N SER A 165 -1.63 14.25 -14.02
CA SER A 165 -0.94 15.55 -14.04
C SER A 165 -0.93 16.11 -12.62
N VAL A 166 0.19 15.91 -11.94
CA VAL A 166 0.42 16.24 -10.53
C VAL A 166 1.84 16.73 -10.33
N THR A 167 2.12 17.29 -9.15
CA THR A 167 3.46 17.71 -8.73
C THR A 167 3.78 17.15 -7.36
N GLY A 168 5.04 16.80 -7.11
CA GLY A 168 5.56 16.35 -5.81
C GLY A 168 7.09 16.28 -5.87
N ASN A 169 7.72 15.50 -4.98
CA ASN A 169 9.18 15.33 -4.95
C ASN A 169 9.74 14.56 -6.15
N GLY A 170 8.92 13.70 -6.76
CA GLY A 170 9.24 12.88 -7.91
C GLY A 170 8.85 13.50 -9.23
N GLN A 171 8.45 12.64 -10.17
CA GLN A 171 8.22 13.04 -11.56
C GLN A 171 7.07 12.27 -12.20
N VAL A 172 6.46 12.91 -13.20
CA VAL A 172 5.52 12.25 -14.11
C VAL A 172 6.32 11.56 -15.21
N SER A 173 6.16 10.25 -15.32
CA SER A 173 6.71 9.40 -16.37
C SER A 173 5.58 8.81 -17.21
N SER A 174 5.92 7.96 -18.18
CA SER A 174 4.95 7.29 -19.03
C SER A 174 5.37 5.87 -19.38
N THR A 175 4.40 4.95 -19.40
CA THR A 175 4.54 3.60 -19.94
C THR A 175 3.34 3.29 -20.80
N GLY A 176 3.51 2.55 -21.91
CA GLY A 176 2.40 2.21 -22.79
C GLY A 176 1.56 3.42 -23.27
N GLY A 177 2.12 4.63 -23.27
CA GLY A 177 1.42 5.88 -23.60
C GLY A 177 0.54 6.49 -22.50
N ILE A 178 0.55 5.92 -21.29
CA ILE A 178 -0.21 6.41 -20.12
C ILE A 178 0.77 7.06 -19.15
N SER A 179 0.48 8.29 -18.72
CA SER A 179 1.31 8.99 -17.74
C SER A 179 0.94 8.62 -16.31
N PHE A 180 1.96 8.42 -15.48
CA PHE A 180 1.85 8.13 -14.05
C PHE A 180 2.91 8.94 -13.30
N TYR A 181 2.69 9.19 -12.02
CA TYR A 181 3.64 9.85 -11.15
C TYR A 181 4.33 8.80 -10.30
N TYR A 182 5.61 9.00 -10.04
CA TYR A 182 6.33 8.22 -9.05
C TYR A 182 7.43 9.03 -8.38
N TYR A 183 7.74 8.67 -7.14
CA TYR A 183 8.94 9.08 -6.44
C TYR A 183 9.51 7.89 -5.68
N CYS A 184 10.84 7.73 -5.73
CA CYS A 184 11.58 6.77 -4.92
C CYS A 184 12.35 7.56 -3.88
N ASP A 185 12.09 7.32 -2.60
CA ASP A 185 12.77 8.04 -1.54
C ASP A 185 14.18 7.51 -1.33
N THR A 186 15.16 8.39 -1.55
CA THR A 186 16.58 8.11 -1.35
C THR A 186 17.23 9.02 -0.31
N ASN A 187 16.45 9.90 0.32
CA ASN A 187 16.98 11.05 1.06
C ASN A 187 16.45 11.18 2.48
N THR A 188 15.45 10.39 2.89
CA THR A 188 14.93 10.44 4.26
C THR A 188 15.37 9.25 5.12
N PRO A 189 15.43 9.40 6.47
CA PRO A 189 15.87 8.33 7.35
C PRO A 189 14.98 7.08 7.22
N GLY A 190 15.58 5.92 6.95
CA GLY A 190 14.85 4.67 6.75
C GLY A 190 14.61 4.30 5.28
N SER A 191 15.02 5.14 4.31
CA SER A 191 14.92 4.82 2.87
C SER A 191 16.11 5.37 2.04
N PRO A 192 16.91 4.50 1.37
CA PRO A 192 16.97 3.06 1.58
C PRO A 192 17.62 2.72 2.93
N THR A 193 17.23 1.58 3.52
CA THR A 193 17.85 1.06 4.74
C THR A 193 18.04 -0.45 4.68
N GLN A 194 18.89 -0.96 5.58
CA GLN A 194 18.95 -2.40 5.88
C GLN A 194 18.01 -2.70 7.03
N PHE A 195 17.25 -3.78 6.94
CA PHE A 195 16.45 -4.28 8.05
C PHE A 195 16.84 -5.71 8.43
N SER A 196 16.35 -6.16 9.58
CA SER A 196 16.42 -7.55 10.02
C SER A 196 15.06 -7.97 10.55
N TYR A 197 14.71 -9.24 10.43
CA TYR A 197 13.51 -9.75 11.08
C TYR A 197 13.65 -9.79 12.61
N PRO A 198 12.58 -9.56 13.39
CA PRO A 198 11.24 -9.21 12.91
C PRO A 198 11.19 -7.79 12.33
N LEU A 199 10.54 -7.65 11.16
CA LEU A 199 10.26 -6.39 10.50
C LEU A 199 8.90 -5.89 10.98
N ASN A 200 8.87 -4.73 11.61
CA ASN A 200 7.65 -4.04 11.98
C ASN A 200 7.58 -2.77 11.13
N LEU A 201 6.59 -2.69 10.27
CA LEU A 201 6.43 -1.64 9.29
C LEU A 201 5.01 -1.09 9.37
N GLU A 202 4.89 0.22 9.47
CA GLU A 202 3.62 0.93 9.28
C GLU A 202 3.75 1.84 8.06
N MET A 203 2.71 1.86 7.23
CA MET A 203 2.59 2.70 6.04
C MET A 203 1.28 3.48 6.15
N MET A 204 1.28 4.73 5.69
CA MET A 204 0.13 5.61 5.85
C MET A 204 0.04 6.59 4.70
N MET A 205 -1.16 6.73 4.15
CA MET A 205 -1.49 7.82 3.24
C MET A 205 -2.51 8.74 3.90
N THR A 206 -2.27 10.05 3.82
CA THR A 206 -3.16 11.08 4.37
C THR A 206 -3.57 12.07 3.30
N LEU A 207 -4.82 12.54 3.37
CA LEU A 207 -5.35 13.56 2.47
C LEU A 207 -5.40 14.93 3.13
N SER A 208 -4.99 15.94 2.36
CA SER A 208 -5.24 17.34 2.64
C SER A 208 -5.76 18.04 1.39
N SER A 209 -6.14 19.30 1.53
CA SER A 209 -6.49 20.14 0.40
C SER A 209 -6.10 21.57 0.72
N ASP A 210 -5.51 22.25 -0.25
CA ASP A 210 -5.09 23.63 -0.13
C ASP A 210 -5.76 24.51 -1.21
N SER A 211 -5.22 25.70 -1.46
CA SER A 211 -5.70 26.60 -2.51
C SER A 211 -5.51 26.06 -3.95
N GLN A 212 -4.55 25.16 -4.16
CA GLN A 212 -4.23 24.53 -5.45
C GLN A 212 -5.09 23.29 -5.69
N GLY A 213 -5.46 22.57 -4.63
CA GLY A 213 -6.39 21.45 -4.70
C GLY A 213 -6.05 20.31 -3.73
N PRO A 214 -6.50 19.09 -4.03
CA PRO A 214 -6.18 17.89 -3.27
C PRO A 214 -4.68 17.60 -3.16
N GLU A 215 -4.27 17.15 -2.00
CA GLU A 215 -2.94 16.62 -1.71
C GLU A 215 -3.07 15.21 -1.14
N VAL A 216 -2.18 14.30 -1.55
CA VAL A 216 -1.92 13.04 -0.85
C VAL A 216 -0.49 13.05 -0.33
N CYS A 217 -0.32 12.75 0.95
CA CYS A 217 0.97 12.60 1.58
C CYS A 217 1.25 11.13 1.86
N PHE A 218 2.47 10.69 1.59
CA PHE A 218 2.93 9.32 1.79
C PHE A 218 3.90 9.25 2.96
N TRP A 219 3.69 8.26 3.82
CA TRP A 219 4.38 8.13 5.10
C TRP A 219 4.74 6.69 5.40
N TYR A 220 5.89 6.50 6.01
CA TYR A 220 6.27 5.20 6.56
C TYR A 220 6.82 5.33 7.98
N ASN A 221 6.84 4.21 8.69
CA ASN A 221 7.52 4.02 9.96
C ASN A 221 8.07 2.59 10.04
N GLU A 222 9.40 2.46 9.98
CA GLU A 222 10.12 1.16 10.10
C GLU A 222 10.53 0.83 11.55
N GLY A 223 10.04 1.60 12.53
CA GLY A 223 10.35 1.45 13.95
C GLY A 223 11.13 2.62 14.55
N GLN A 224 11.48 3.63 13.75
CA GLN A 224 12.17 4.85 14.17
C GLN A 224 11.25 6.09 14.22
N GLY A 225 9.95 5.92 13.98
CA GLY A 225 8.95 6.97 13.94
C GLY A 225 8.50 7.33 12.53
N TRP A 226 7.41 8.10 12.44
CA TRP A 226 6.79 8.48 11.17
C TRP A 226 7.64 9.46 10.37
N VAL A 227 7.86 9.12 9.10
CA VAL A 227 8.57 9.94 8.12
C VAL A 227 7.65 10.19 6.92
N LYS A 228 7.38 11.47 6.61
CA LYS A 228 6.75 11.84 5.34
C LYS A 228 7.83 11.97 4.28
N TYR A 229 7.74 11.19 3.22
CA TYR A 229 8.72 11.22 2.14
C TYR A 229 8.20 11.93 0.87
N ASP A 230 6.88 12.03 0.69
CA ASP A 230 6.31 12.80 -0.43
C ASP A 230 4.96 13.47 -0.10
N THR A 231 4.66 14.55 -0.82
CA THR A 231 3.35 15.18 -0.93
C THR A 231 3.06 15.42 -2.41
N VAL A 232 2.07 14.70 -2.94
CA VAL A 232 1.60 14.82 -4.32
C VAL A 232 0.39 15.72 -4.38
N GLN A 233 0.53 16.83 -5.09
CA GLN A 233 -0.47 17.88 -5.28
C GLN A 233 -1.17 17.72 -6.63
N VAL A 234 -2.51 17.75 -6.58
CA VAL A 234 -3.39 17.82 -7.74
C VAL A 234 -3.82 19.26 -8.00
N SER A 235 -3.76 19.70 -9.26
CA SER A 235 -4.27 21.02 -9.67
C SER A 235 -5.78 20.97 -9.89
N ALA A 236 -6.53 21.08 -8.80
CA ALA A 236 -7.99 21.14 -8.79
C ALA A 236 -8.47 22.06 -7.65
N PRO A 237 -8.38 23.40 -7.83
CA PRO A 237 -8.63 24.35 -6.77
C PRO A 237 -9.99 24.14 -6.09
N SER A 238 -9.99 24.19 -4.76
CA SER A 238 -11.18 24.01 -3.91
C SER A 238 -11.85 22.62 -3.97
N ALA A 239 -11.27 21.65 -4.69
CA ALA A 239 -11.76 20.28 -4.64
C ALA A 239 -11.37 19.62 -3.30
N VAL A 240 -12.32 18.90 -2.72
CA VAL A 240 -12.13 18.17 -1.45
C VAL A 240 -11.93 16.69 -1.76
N PRO A 241 -10.79 16.09 -1.36
CA PRO A 241 -10.53 14.68 -1.62
C PRO A 241 -11.01 13.76 -0.48
N TYR A 242 -11.27 12.50 -0.86
CA TYR A 242 -11.50 11.38 0.05
C TYR A 242 -10.85 10.12 -0.50
N PHE A 243 -10.33 9.25 0.36
CA PHE A 243 -10.13 7.85 0.01
C PHE A 243 -11.50 7.19 0.00
N THR A 244 -11.85 6.54 -1.11
CA THR A 244 -13.18 6.03 -1.35
C THR A 244 -13.14 4.52 -1.50
N ILE A 245 -13.90 3.85 -0.66
CA ILE A 245 -14.27 2.45 -0.79
C ILE A 245 -15.71 2.43 -1.27
N ASP A 246 -16.03 1.78 -2.39
CA ASP A 246 -17.39 1.75 -2.95
C ASP A 246 -17.73 0.44 -3.67
N GLY A 247 -18.50 -0.42 -3.02
CA GLY A 247 -18.96 -1.68 -3.61
C GLY A 247 -20.12 -1.54 -4.60
N TYR A 248 -20.65 -0.33 -4.81
CA TYR A 248 -21.73 -0.09 -5.79
C TYR A 248 -21.21 0.19 -7.19
N ASN A 249 -19.95 0.63 -7.34
CA ASN A 249 -19.45 1.17 -8.58
C ASN A 249 -17.99 0.80 -8.81
N TYR A 250 -17.63 0.72 -10.09
CA TYR A 250 -16.24 0.76 -10.52
C TYR A 250 -15.81 2.19 -10.83
N THR A 251 -14.51 2.46 -10.79
CA THR A 251 -13.93 3.71 -11.29
C THR A 251 -14.23 3.91 -12.77
N GLY A 252 -14.00 5.11 -13.28
CA GLY A 252 -14.22 5.38 -14.71
C GLY A 252 -13.34 4.54 -15.64
N SER A 253 -12.22 4.02 -15.15
CA SER A 253 -11.34 3.08 -15.86
C SER A 253 -11.79 1.61 -15.76
N GLY A 254 -12.76 1.28 -14.90
CA GLY A 254 -13.24 -0.09 -14.67
C GLY A 254 -12.49 -0.83 -13.56
N ASN A 255 -11.66 -0.12 -12.80
CA ASN A 255 -11.00 -0.56 -11.58
C ASN A 255 -11.91 -0.40 -10.36
N PHE A 256 -11.48 -0.90 -9.20
CA PHE A 256 -12.29 -0.90 -7.99
C PHE A 256 -12.15 0.43 -7.24
N TYR A 257 -13.13 0.75 -6.40
CA TYR A 257 -12.96 1.77 -5.36
C TYR A 257 -12.71 0.99 -4.07
N ASP A 258 -11.46 0.70 -3.75
CA ASP A 258 -11.08 -0.15 -2.64
C ASP A 258 -9.91 0.44 -1.83
N LEU A 259 -9.58 -0.31 -0.79
CA LEU A 259 -8.42 -0.11 0.07
C LEU A 259 -7.75 -1.49 0.22
N GLU A 260 -6.48 -1.59 -0.17
CA GLU A 260 -5.75 -2.86 -0.24
C GLU A 260 -4.38 -2.76 0.46
N LEU A 261 -3.93 -3.84 1.08
CA LEU A 261 -2.58 -4.03 1.61
C LEU A 261 -2.08 -5.40 1.15
N ASP A 262 -1.19 -5.40 0.16
CA ASP A 262 -0.81 -6.62 -0.57
C ASP A 262 0.67 -6.95 -0.44
N LEU A 263 1.00 -8.24 -0.40
CA LEU A 263 2.36 -8.76 -0.60
C LEU A 263 2.47 -9.31 -2.02
N VAL A 264 3.29 -8.67 -2.86
CA VAL A 264 3.32 -8.94 -4.31
C VAL A 264 4.72 -8.82 -4.92
N GLY A 265 4.84 -9.01 -6.24
CA GLY A 265 6.09 -8.87 -6.98
C GLY A 265 6.75 -7.48 -6.84
N PRO A 266 8.03 -7.35 -7.22
CA PRO A 266 8.82 -6.12 -7.03
C PRO A 266 8.51 -4.98 -8.04
N GLY A 267 7.36 -4.98 -8.69
CA GLY A 267 6.98 -3.97 -9.70
C GLY A 267 6.90 -4.50 -11.13
N GLY A 268 6.45 -3.65 -12.06
CA GLY A 268 6.33 -3.96 -13.49
C GLY A 268 5.24 -4.99 -13.84
N GLY A 269 4.28 -5.24 -12.95
CA GLY A 269 3.27 -6.29 -13.07
C GLY A 269 3.82 -7.70 -12.82
N SER A 270 4.91 -7.81 -12.05
CA SER A 270 5.56 -9.09 -11.77
C SER A 270 4.88 -9.89 -10.66
N CYS A 271 5.22 -11.17 -10.57
CA CYS A 271 4.71 -12.09 -9.55
C CYS A 271 5.84 -12.47 -8.57
N ALA A 272 5.56 -12.42 -7.26
CA ALA A 272 6.40 -13.03 -6.23
C ALA A 272 5.93 -14.47 -5.93
N TYR A 273 6.82 -15.45 -6.02
CA TYR A 273 6.51 -16.83 -5.62
C TYR A 273 6.99 -17.04 -4.19
N VAL A 274 6.05 -17.16 -3.24
CA VAL A 274 6.36 -17.22 -1.81
C VAL A 274 6.83 -18.63 -1.43
N GLU A 275 8.06 -18.74 -0.94
CA GLU A 275 8.65 -19.99 -0.47
C GLU A 275 8.42 -20.19 1.03
N SER A 276 8.53 -19.10 1.80
CA SER A 276 8.13 -19.05 3.20
C SER A 276 7.67 -17.64 3.54
N ALA A 277 6.63 -17.54 4.38
CA ALA A 277 6.17 -16.29 4.92
C ALA A 277 5.59 -16.53 6.30
N GLN A 278 5.84 -15.59 7.19
CA GLN A 278 5.08 -15.42 8.41
C GLN A 278 4.91 -13.93 8.64
N VAL A 279 3.81 -13.42 8.12
CA VAL A 279 3.47 -12.00 8.08
C VAL A 279 2.08 -11.80 8.65
N ALA A 280 1.92 -10.81 9.51
CA ALA A 280 0.63 -10.34 9.97
C ALA A 280 0.32 -8.96 9.39
N PHE A 281 -0.84 -8.83 8.74
CA PHE A 281 -1.36 -7.60 8.17
C PHE A 281 -2.55 -7.07 8.96
N GLN A 282 -2.61 -5.75 9.13
CA GLN A 282 -3.78 -5.03 9.61
C GLN A 282 -4.01 -3.82 8.70
N LEU A 283 -5.28 -3.48 8.49
CA LEU A 283 -5.68 -2.40 7.59
C LEU A 283 -6.74 -1.53 8.24
N TYR A 284 -6.47 -0.22 8.26
CA TYR A 284 -7.29 0.77 8.93
C TYR A 284 -7.63 1.93 8.01
N TYR A 285 -8.74 2.59 8.33
CA TYR A 285 -9.09 3.88 7.76
C TYR A 285 -9.49 4.86 8.86
N VAL A 286 -9.29 6.15 8.61
CA VAL A 286 -9.63 7.25 9.52
C VAL A 286 -10.68 8.14 8.89
N ASN A 287 -11.72 8.45 9.65
CA ASN A 287 -12.75 9.41 9.25
C ASN A 287 -13.11 10.35 10.43
N SER A 288 -14.16 11.15 10.27
CA SER A 288 -14.61 12.11 11.28
C SER A 288 -14.99 11.49 12.64
N THR A 289 -15.22 10.17 12.70
CA THR A 289 -15.59 9.45 13.91
C THR A 289 -14.42 8.75 14.60
N GLY A 290 -13.25 8.67 13.96
CA GLY A 290 -12.05 8.06 14.51
C GLY A 290 -11.33 7.14 13.53
N THR A 291 -10.42 6.33 14.08
CA THR A 291 -9.71 5.25 13.39
C THR A 291 -10.51 3.96 13.50
N HIS A 292 -10.63 3.22 12.41
CA HIS A 292 -11.42 2.00 12.32
C HIS A 292 -10.64 0.91 11.58
N GLU A 293 -10.73 -0.32 12.06
CA GLU A 293 -10.36 -1.51 11.30
C GLU A 293 -11.30 -1.70 10.11
N ILE A 294 -10.82 -2.30 9.01
CA ILE A 294 -11.72 -2.75 7.95
C ILE A 294 -12.67 -3.84 8.48
N GLY A 295 -13.97 -3.59 8.36
CA GLY A 295 -14.99 -4.49 8.91
C GLY A 295 -15.34 -5.66 7.99
N ASN A 296 -15.02 -5.56 6.71
CA ASN A 296 -15.22 -6.63 5.73
C ASN A 296 -13.91 -6.75 4.95
N ALA A 297 -13.30 -7.93 4.99
CA ALA A 297 -12.03 -8.15 4.33
C ALA A 297 -12.06 -9.38 3.44
N TYR A 298 -11.36 -9.24 2.32
CA TYR A 298 -10.99 -10.31 1.42
C TYR A 298 -9.49 -10.52 1.50
N ASN A 299 -9.06 -11.76 1.27
CA ASN A 299 -7.65 -12.15 1.34
C ASN A 299 -6.85 -11.88 0.05
N PHE A 300 -7.33 -10.93 -0.77
CA PHE A 300 -6.68 -10.51 -2.01
C PHE A 300 -7.18 -9.15 -2.50
N GLY A 301 -6.27 -8.36 -3.06
CA GLY A 301 -6.53 -7.16 -3.84
C GLY A 301 -6.82 -7.44 -5.33
N SER A 302 -7.09 -6.39 -6.10
CA SER A 302 -7.49 -6.45 -7.51
C SER A 302 -6.92 -5.33 -8.36
N ASP A 303 -6.54 -4.20 -7.78
CA ASP A 303 -6.17 -3.01 -8.54
C ASP A 303 -4.69 -2.96 -8.90
N THR A 304 -3.81 -3.60 -8.12
CA THR A 304 -2.40 -3.75 -8.52
C THR A 304 -2.20 -4.80 -9.61
N GLY A 305 -1.30 -4.49 -10.55
CA GLY A 305 -0.88 -5.41 -11.60
C GLY A 305 0.15 -6.44 -11.12
N GLU A 306 0.83 -6.17 -10.01
CA GLU A 306 1.69 -7.17 -9.36
C GLU A 306 0.86 -8.24 -8.66
N THR A 307 1.44 -9.43 -8.51
CA THR A 307 0.77 -10.56 -7.85
C THR A 307 1.73 -11.32 -6.94
N SER A 308 1.19 -12.21 -6.13
CA SER A 308 1.93 -13.27 -5.47
C SER A 308 1.27 -14.63 -5.69
N ASN A 309 2.05 -15.68 -5.46
CA ASN A 309 1.64 -17.07 -5.61
C ASN A 309 2.22 -17.90 -4.47
N ASN A 310 1.54 -18.99 -4.15
CA ASN A 310 1.77 -19.85 -3.01
C ASN A 310 1.61 -19.12 -1.67
N VAL A 311 0.51 -18.37 -1.52
CA VAL A 311 0.17 -17.67 -0.28
C VAL A 311 -1.19 -18.12 0.26
N VAL A 312 -1.22 -18.55 1.51
CA VAL A 312 -2.45 -18.70 2.29
C VAL A 312 -2.57 -17.50 3.20
N ASP A 313 -3.64 -16.73 3.04
CA ASP A 313 -3.99 -15.63 3.92
C ASP A 313 -5.31 -15.94 4.67
N GLN A 314 -5.24 -15.84 6.00
CA GLN A 314 -6.30 -16.22 6.94
C GLN A 314 -6.58 -15.11 7.94
N GLY A 315 -7.86 -14.87 8.21
CA GLY A 315 -8.30 -13.88 9.17
C GLY A 315 -8.36 -14.38 10.61
N TYR A 316 -7.94 -13.52 11.53
CA TYR A 316 -7.93 -13.78 12.97
C TYR A 316 -8.45 -12.57 13.74
N GLN A 317 -8.97 -12.82 14.96
CA GLN A 317 -9.42 -11.78 15.88
C GLN A 317 -8.89 -12.07 17.29
N ASN A 318 -8.09 -11.15 17.83
CA ASN A 318 -7.61 -11.21 19.21
C ASN A 318 -7.50 -9.81 19.84
N GLY A 319 -8.65 -9.18 20.06
CA GLY A 319 -8.73 -7.77 20.50
C GLY A 319 -8.62 -6.76 19.36
N TYR A 320 -8.12 -7.19 18.20
CA TYR A 320 -8.09 -6.49 16.91
C TYR A 320 -8.22 -7.53 15.78
N LEU A 321 -8.62 -7.09 14.58
CA LEU A 321 -8.65 -7.89 13.35
C LEU A 321 -7.31 -7.88 12.63
N TYR A 322 -6.85 -9.04 12.18
CA TYR A 322 -5.61 -9.15 11.40
C TYR A 322 -5.63 -10.38 10.48
N ALA A 323 -4.85 -10.31 9.40
CA ALA A 323 -4.58 -11.41 8.48
C ALA A 323 -3.21 -12.03 8.78
N GLU A 324 -3.07 -13.35 8.73
CA GLU A 324 -1.77 -14.02 8.70
C GLU A 324 -1.51 -14.65 7.33
N LEU A 325 -0.43 -14.20 6.68
CA LEU A 325 0.04 -14.73 5.42
C LEU A 325 1.14 -15.76 5.67
N THR A 326 0.94 -16.96 5.11
CA THR A 326 1.89 -18.08 5.14
C THR A 326 2.08 -18.69 3.76
N ALA A 327 3.17 -19.42 3.54
CA ALA A 327 3.38 -20.12 2.28
C ALA A 327 2.42 -21.33 2.16
N GLY A 328 1.72 -21.43 1.03
CA GLY A 328 0.84 -22.55 0.74
C GLY A 328 -0.16 -22.25 -0.36
N GLN A 329 -0.95 -23.24 -0.77
CA GLN A 329 -2.01 -23.05 -1.76
C GLN A 329 -3.33 -22.71 -1.06
N GLY A 330 -3.88 -21.53 -1.37
CA GLY A 330 -5.12 -21.03 -0.80
C GLY A 330 -6.28 -20.97 -1.79
N TYR A 331 -7.37 -20.36 -1.32
CA TYR A 331 -8.47 -19.91 -2.16
C TYR A 331 -8.73 -18.43 -1.87
N LEU A 332 -9.10 -17.69 -2.90
CA LEU A 332 -9.52 -16.30 -2.77
C LEU A 332 -10.91 -16.25 -2.12
N GLY A 333 -11.10 -15.36 -1.16
CA GLY A 333 -12.36 -15.25 -0.45
C GLY A 333 -12.40 -14.21 0.66
N CYS A 334 -13.61 -14.02 1.19
CA CYS A 334 -13.86 -13.22 2.38
C CYS A 334 -13.29 -13.94 3.61
N ILE A 335 -12.55 -13.20 4.44
CA ILE A 335 -11.91 -13.73 5.65
C ILE A 335 -12.54 -13.21 6.95
N TRP A 336 -13.29 -12.10 6.91
CA TRP A 336 -14.23 -11.68 7.96
C TRP A 336 -15.23 -10.63 7.44
N ASN A 337 -16.34 -10.48 8.18
CA ASN A 337 -17.44 -9.55 7.90
C ASN A 337 -18.25 -9.16 9.15
#